data_AF-A0A383BNM2-F1
#
_entry.id   AF-A0A383BNM2-F1
#
_cell.length_a   1.000
_cell.length_b   1.000
_cell.length_c   1.000
_cell.angle_alpha   90.00
_cell.angle_beta   90.00
_cell.angle_gamma   90.00
#
_symmetry.space_group_name_H-M   'P 1'
#
loop_
_entity.id
_entity.type
_entity.pdbx_description
1 polymer ?
#
loop_
_entity_poly.entity_id
_entity_poly.type
_entity_poly.pdbx_seq_one_letter_code
_entity_poly.pdbx_strand_id
1 'polypeptide(L)'
;HFAANLLRVLINRAHAHPDLPDLTDQQVEALSLVETLADEPHLHYSFRQEPGDLFFVNNWVNLHRRTEFEDWPEPDRRRHILRIWLSMPNSRPLDPLFADNYGSVEAGALRGGMKAKVEN
;
A
#
# COMPACT_ATOMS: atom_id res chain seq x y z
N HIS A 1 -10.11 1.49 -13.53
CA HIS A 1 -9.02 0.51 -13.76
C HIS A 1 -8.63 -0.10 -12.43
N PHE A 2 -8.43 -1.42 -12.31
CA PHE A 2 -8.08 -2.00 -11.00
C PHE A 2 -6.83 -1.36 -10.40
N ALA A 3 -6.98 -0.80 -9.21
CA ALA A 3 -5.93 -0.34 -8.34
C ALA A 3 -6.37 -0.61 -6.89
N ALA A 4 -5.45 -1.02 -6.03
CA ALA A 4 -5.75 -1.35 -4.64
C ALA A 4 -4.85 -0.58 -3.67
N ASN A 5 -5.44 -0.10 -2.59
CA ASN A 5 -4.73 0.36 -1.39
C ASN A 5 -5.45 -0.24 -0.18
N LEU A 6 -4.78 -1.16 0.51
CA LEU A 6 -5.34 -1.85 1.66
C LEU A 6 -4.40 -1.68 2.85
N LEU A 7 -4.87 -0.94 3.84
CA LEU A 7 -4.20 -0.74 5.12
C LEU A 7 -5.23 -1.01 6.22
N ARG A 8 -5.49 -2.29 6.50
CA ARG A 8 -6.51 -2.74 7.48
C ARG A 8 -6.45 -2.00 8.80
N VAL A 9 -5.23 -1.82 9.33
CA VAL A 9 -5.01 -1.09 10.59
C VAL A 9 -5.50 0.36 10.52
N LEU A 10 -5.32 1.05 9.38
CA LEU A 10 -5.77 2.43 9.22
C LEU A 10 -7.28 2.51 9.01
N ILE A 11 -7.85 1.56 8.25
CA ILE A 11 -9.30 1.46 8.07
C ILE A 11 -9.97 1.25 9.43
N ASN A 12 -9.53 0.24 10.19
CA ASN A 12 -10.07 -0.03 11.52
C ASN A 12 -9.88 1.15 12.47
N ARG A 13 -8.73 1.84 12.42
CA ARG A 13 -8.49 3.04 13.22
C ARG A 13 -9.44 4.19 12.85
N ALA A 14 -9.72 4.38 11.56
CA ALA A 14 -10.66 5.40 11.12
C ALA A 14 -12.07 5.07 11.67
N HIS A 15 -12.56 3.86 11.47
CA HIS A 15 -13.88 3.44 11.93
C HIS A 15 -14.01 3.28 13.46
N ALA A 16 -12.90 3.34 14.21
CA ALA A 16 -12.94 3.50 15.67
C ALA A 16 -13.32 4.92 16.11
N HIS A 17 -13.40 5.88 15.19
CA HIS A 17 -13.82 7.25 15.47
C HIS A 17 -15.35 7.31 15.73
N PRO A 18 -15.82 7.88 16.86
CA PRO A 18 -17.24 7.86 17.24
C PRO A 18 -18.20 8.49 16.21
N ASP A 19 -17.71 9.46 15.43
CA ASP A 19 -18.53 10.15 14.41
C ASP A 19 -18.66 9.37 13.08
N LEU A 20 -17.94 8.25 12.93
CA LEU A 20 -18.03 7.41 11.75
C LEU A 20 -18.91 6.18 12.02
N PRO A 21 -19.70 5.73 11.03
CA PRO A 21 -20.42 4.48 11.17
C PRO A 21 -19.45 3.30 11.23
N ASP A 22 -19.86 2.25 11.92
CA ASP A 22 -19.19 0.95 11.83
C ASP A 22 -19.17 0.43 10.39
N LEU A 23 -18.18 -0.39 10.08
CA LEU A 23 -18.19 -1.16 8.83
C LEU A 23 -19.35 -2.14 8.86
N THR A 24 -20.06 -2.27 7.74
CA THR A 24 -21.08 -3.32 7.61
C THR A 24 -20.41 -4.69 7.58
N ASP A 25 -21.15 -5.74 7.94
CA ASP A 25 -20.66 -7.12 7.87
C ASP A 25 -20.14 -7.45 6.46
N GLN A 26 -20.81 -6.97 5.41
CA GLN A 26 -20.39 -7.16 4.03
C GLN A 26 -19.07 -6.45 3.71
N GLN A 27 -18.83 -5.25 4.26
CA GLN A 27 -17.56 -4.55 4.09
C GLN A 27 -16.42 -5.26 4.83
N VAL A 28 -16.70 -5.77 6.04
CA VAL A 28 -15.74 -6.58 6.80
C VAL A 28 -15.38 -7.85 6.03
N GLU A 29 -16.39 -8.57 5.52
CA GLU A 29 -16.22 -9.76 4.70
C GLU A 29 -15.39 -9.47 3.44
N ALA A 30 -15.72 -8.42 2.69
CA ALA A 30 -15.01 -8.05 1.47
C ALA A 30 -13.52 -7.75 1.74
N LEU A 31 -13.23 -6.98 2.78
CA LEU A 31 -11.84 -6.69 3.15
C LEU A 31 -11.09 -7.96 3.58
N SER A 32 -11.75 -8.87 4.31
CA SER A 32 -11.16 -10.14 4.76
C SER A 32 -10.92 -11.12 3.62
N LEU A 33 -11.78 -11.09 2.60
CA LEU A 33 -11.61 -11.87 1.39
C LEU A 33 -10.36 -11.42 0.62
N VAL A 34 -10.12 -10.10 0.50
CA VAL A 34 -8.89 -9.59 -0.14
C VAL A 34 -7.64 -10.06 0.61
N GLU A 35 -7.65 -10.02 1.94
CA GLU A 35 -6.53 -10.50 2.76
C GLU A 35 -6.31 -12.00 2.62
N THR A 36 -7.39 -12.80 2.63
CA THR A 36 -7.34 -14.25 2.44
C THR A 36 -6.76 -14.61 1.07
N LEU A 37 -7.26 -14.00 0.00
CA LEU A 37 -6.77 -14.23 -1.36
C LEU A 37 -5.30 -13.82 -1.50
N ALA A 38 -4.92 -12.67 -0.93
CA ALA A 38 -3.54 -12.21 -0.98
C ALA A 38 -2.55 -13.12 -0.21
N ASP A 39 -3.03 -13.96 0.70
CA ASP A 39 -2.25 -14.95 1.45
C ASP A 39 -2.21 -16.33 0.76
N GLU A 40 -2.91 -16.52 -0.36
CA GLU A 40 -2.87 -17.78 -1.10
C GLU A 40 -1.50 -18.01 -1.75
N PRO A 41 -0.86 -19.18 -1.57
CA PRO A 41 0.53 -19.42 -2.02
C PRO A 41 0.78 -19.22 -3.52
N HIS A 42 -0.26 -19.29 -4.35
CA HIS A 42 -0.15 -19.09 -5.80
C HIS A 42 -0.38 -17.64 -6.23
N LEU A 43 -0.77 -16.75 -5.30
CA LEU A 43 -1.02 -15.33 -5.52
C LEU A 43 0.05 -14.42 -4.88
N HIS A 44 0.98 -14.98 -4.10
CA HIS A 44 2.08 -14.22 -3.50
C HIS A 44 3.44 -14.87 -3.69
N TYR A 45 4.49 -14.05 -3.52
CA TYR A 45 5.87 -14.50 -3.41
C TYR A 45 6.44 -14.11 -2.05
N SER A 46 7.15 -15.05 -1.44
CA SER A 46 7.88 -14.83 -0.18
C SER A 46 9.37 -14.99 -0.44
N PHE A 47 10.15 -13.99 -0.05
CA PHE A 47 11.60 -14.00 -0.21
C PHE A 47 12.27 -13.18 0.88
N ARG A 48 13.55 -13.46 1.13
CA ARG A 48 14.41 -12.67 2.01
C ARG A 48 15.16 -11.65 1.15
N GLN A 49 15.03 -10.37 1.47
CA GLN A 49 15.90 -9.35 0.89
C GLN A 49 17.27 -9.41 1.55
N GLU A 50 18.31 -9.39 0.74
CA GLU A 50 19.72 -9.36 1.13
C GLU A 50 20.36 -7.99 0.83
N PRO A 51 21.47 -7.62 1.50
CA PRO A 51 22.19 -6.40 1.18
C PRO A 51 22.59 -6.36 -0.31
N GLY A 52 22.16 -5.32 -1.01
CA GLY A 52 22.38 -5.14 -2.44
C GLY A 52 21.15 -5.44 -3.31
N ASP A 53 20.13 -6.10 -2.77
CA ASP A 53 18.88 -6.33 -3.51
C ASP A 53 18.13 -5.03 -3.79
N LEU A 54 17.58 -4.93 -5.01
CA LEU A 54 16.64 -3.89 -5.41
C LEU A 54 15.26 -4.51 -5.61
N PHE A 55 14.28 -4.06 -4.83
CA PHE A 55 12.91 -4.53 -4.92
C PHE A 55 11.99 -3.44 -5.46
N PHE A 56 11.52 -3.63 -6.70
CA PHE A 56 10.54 -2.74 -7.34
C PHE A 56 9.17 -3.39 -7.35
N VAL A 57 8.17 -2.65 -6.86
CA VAL A 57 6.77 -3.06 -6.91
C VAL A 57 5.94 -2.01 -7.64
N ASN A 58 5.02 -2.47 -8.48
CA ASN A 58 3.96 -1.61 -8.96
C ASN A 58 2.91 -1.48 -7.84
N ASN A 59 3.00 -0.40 -7.07
CA ASN A 59 2.20 -0.16 -5.87
C ASN A 59 0.68 -0.15 -6.11
N TRP A 60 0.24 0.00 -7.36
CA TRP A 60 -1.19 0.02 -7.68
C TRP A 60 -1.82 -1.38 -7.71
N VAL A 61 -1.02 -2.42 -7.93
CA VAL A 61 -1.53 -3.79 -8.15
C VAL A 61 -0.84 -4.85 -7.30
N ASN A 62 0.19 -4.47 -6.55
CA ASN A 62 0.88 -5.38 -5.65
C ASN A 62 0.64 -4.91 -4.22
N LEU A 63 -0.03 -5.74 -3.43
CA LEU A 63 0.03 -5.63 -1.98
C LEU A 63 1.36 -6.23 -1.51
N HIS A 64 1.94 -5.63 -0.48
CA HIS A 64 3.20 -6.11 0.07
C HIS A 64 3.17 -6.03 1.60
N ARG A 65 3.75 -7.04 2.23
CA ARG A 65 3.92 -7.10 3.69
C ARG A 65 5.31 -7.56 4.05
N ARG A 66 5.63 -7.50 5.34
CA ARG A 66 6.83 -8.08 5.92
C ARG A 66 6.41 -8.98 7.07
N THR A 67 7.06 -10.13 7.20
CA THR A 67 6.92 -10.97 8.39
C THR A 67 7.47 -10.26 9.64
N GLU A 68 7.13 -10.80 10.80
CA GLU A 68 7.81 -10.44 12.05
C GLU A 68 9.30 -10.79 11.96
N PHE A 69 10.11 -10.02 12.67
CA PHE A 69 11.55 -10.21 12.78
C PHE A 69 12.04 -9.57 14.07
N GLU A 70 13.13 -10.11 14.61
CA GLU A 70 13.86 -9.52 15.74
C GLU A 70 15.10 -8.82 15.21
N ASP A 71 15.37 -7.63 15.75
CA ASP A 71 16.60 -6.91 15.45
C ASP A 71 17.78 -7.49 16.24
N TRP A 72 18.96 -7.42 15.65
CA TRP A 72 20.20 -7.74 16.35
C TRP A 72 20.45 -6.74 17.49
N PRO A 73 21.02 -7.18 18.62
CA PRO A 73 21.48 -6.28 19.68
C PRO A 73 22.46 -5.25 19.13
N GLU A 74 23.39 -5.69 18.27
CA GLU A 74 24.38 -4.83 17.61
C GLU A 74 23.74 -3.95 16.53
N PRO A 75 23.81 -2.61 16.64
CA PRO A 75 23.17 -1.69 15.69
C PRO A 75 23.56 -1.94 14.22
N ASP A 76 24.82 -2.26 13.98
CA ASP A 76 25.41 -2.41 12.65
C ASP A 76 24.90 -3.65 11.90
N ARG A 77 24.25 -4.57 12.63
CA ARG A 77 23.66 -5.81 12.10
C ARG A 77 22.16 -5.69 11.88
N ARG A 78 21.53 -4.61 12.36
CA ARG A 78 20.09 -4.40 12.22
C ARG A 78 19.71 -4.22 10.76
N ARG A 79 18.47 -4.59 10.42
CA ARG A 79 17.96 -4.50 9.05
C ARG A 79 17.81 -3.03 8.65
N HIS A 80 18.58 -2.60 7.65
CA HIS A 80 18.50 -1.24 7.09
C HIS A 80 18.02 -1.27 5.65
N ILE A 81 16.93 -0.53 5.34
CA ILE A 81 16.36 -0.44 3.99
C ILE A 81 16.10 1.02 3.66
N LEU A 82 16.52 1.42 2.45
CA LEU A 82 16.16 2.70 1.86
C LEU A 82 14.95 2.50 0.94
N ARG A 83 13.99 3.43 1.02
CA ARG A 83 12.75 3.38 0.23
C ARG A 83 12.57 4.68 -0.55
N ILE A 84 12.23 4.54 -1.82
CA ILE A 84 11.86 5.65 -2.71
C ILE A 84 10.51 5.38 -3.35
N TRP A 85 9.84 6.45 -3.79
CA TRP A 85 8.63 6.40 -4.58
C TRP A 85 8.91 6.97 -5.97
N LEU A 86 8.59 6.20 -7.01
CA LEU A 86 8.84 6.58 -8.39
C LEU A 86 7.53 6.86 -9.11
N SER A 87 7.49 7.97 -9.85
CA SER A 87 6.39 8.30 -10.74
C SER A 87 6.86 8.17 -12.17
N MET A 88 6.30 7.19 -12.89
CA MET A 88 6.77 6.85 -14.23
C MET A 88 5.90 7.53 -15.30
N PRO A 89 6.50 8.15 -16.34
CA PRO A 89 5.75 8.79 -17.42
C PRO A 89 5.01 7.78 -18.32
N ASN A 90 5.30 6.48 -18.19
CA ASN A 90 4.57 5.38 -18.83
C ASN A 90 3.64 4.66 -17.84
N SER A 91 3.19 5.34 -16.78
CA SER A 91 2.29 4.74 -15.79
C SER A 91 0.91 4.42 -16.35
N ARG A 92 0.30 3.35 -15.83
CA ARG A 92 -1.10 3.00 -16.13
C ARG A 92 -2.08 4.04 -15.57
N PRO A 93 -3.31 4.15 -16.12
CA PRO A 93 -4.39 4.88 -15.49
C PRO A 93 -4.85 4.20 -14.19
N LEU A 94 -5.44 4.99 -13.29
CA LEU A 94 -5.99 4.56 -12.00
C LEU A 94 -7.52 4.63 -12.02
N ASP A 95 -8.14 4.12 -10.96
CA ASP A 95 -9.57 4.32 -10.74
C ASP A 95 -9.87 5.78 -10.34
N PRO A 96 -10.96 6.42 -10.81
CA PRO A 96 -11.32 7.79 -10.44
C PRO A 96 -11.36 8.05 -8.93
N LEU A 97 -11.68 7.03 -8.12
CA LEU A 97 -11.67 7.15 -6.65
C LEU A 97 -10.29 7.47 -6.04
N PHE A 98 -9.21 7.37 -6.83
CA PHE A 98 -7.87 7.74 -6.39
C PHE A 98 -7.53 9.21 -6.66
N ALA A 99 -8.40 9.97 -7.32
CA ALA A 99 -8.12 11.36 -7.71
C ALA A 99 -7.82 12.25 -6.48
N ASP A 100 -8.55 12.11 -5.38
CA ASP A 100 -8.35 12.93 -4.17
C ASP A 100 -6.97 12.74 -3.55
N ASN A 101 -6.39 11.53 -3.69
CA ASN A 101 -5.10 11.20 -3.11
C ASN A 101 -3.92 11.62 -4.00
N TYR A 102 -4.10 11.63 -5.33
CA TYR A 102 -2.99 11.73 -6.29
C TYR A 102 -3.14 12.85 -7.34
N GLY A 103 -4.28 13.55 -7.37
CA GLY A 103 -4.61 14.65 -8.27
C GLY A 103 -4.96 14.24 -9.70
N SER A 104 -4.23 13.29 -10.31
CA SER A 104 -4.53 12.77 -11.65
C SER A 104 -4.55 11.25 -11.68
N VAL A 105 -5.55 10.70 -12.38
CA VAL A 105 -5.74 9.26 -12.60
C VAL A 105 -5.44 8.85 -14.05
N GLU A 106 -5.08 9.80 -14.91
CA GLU A 106 -4.80 9.56 -16.33
C GLU A 106 -3.51 8.78 -16.55
N ALA A 107 -3.45 7.98 -17.62
CA ALA A 107 -2.24 7.28 -18.01
C ALA A 107 -1.07 8.26 -18.27
N GLY A 108 0.14 7.87 -17.86
CA GLY A 108 1.36 8.65 -18.05
C GLY A 108 1.46 9.95 -17.24
N ALA A 109 0.45 10.30 -16.45
CA ALA A 109 0.52 11.44 -15.55
C ALA A 109 1.61 11.25 -14.49
N LEU A 110 2.42 12.28 -14.27
CA LEU A 110 3.34 12.33 -13.12
C LEU A 110 2.53 12.60 -11.86
N ARG A 111 2.42 11.58 -11.01
CA ARG A 111 1.73 11.61 -9.72
C ARG A 111 2.76 11.71 -8.59
N GLY A 112 2.57 12.67 -7.67
CA GLY A 112 3.31 12.75 -6.41
C GLY A 112 2.50 12.19 -5.25
N GLY A 113 3.05 12.20 -4.04
CA GLY A 113 2.31 11.90 -2.82
C GLY A 113 1.20 12.94 -2.53
N MET A 114 0.54 12.79 -1.38
CA MET A 114 -0.53 13.70 -0.94
C MET A 114 -0.06 15.15 -1.07
N LYS A 115 -0.72 15.92 -1.95
CA LYS A 115 -0.48 17.35 -2.07
C LYS A 115 -0.98 18.00 -0.79
N ALA A 116 -0.16 18.86 -0.19
CA ALA A 116 -0.64 19.72 0.89
C ALA A 116 -1.86 20.49 0.38
N LYS A 117 -2.93 20.57 1.20
CA LYS A 117 -4.00 21.51 0.92
C LYS A 117 -3.37 22.90 0.94
N VAL A 118 -3.35 23.56 -0.20
CA VAL A 118 -3.05 24.99 -0.27
C VAL A 118 -4.33 25.67 0.16
N GLU A 119 -4.35 26.22 1.37
CA GLU A 119 -5.45 27.11 1.78
C GLU A 119 -5.43 28.34 0.88
N ASN A 120 -6.57 28.63 0.24
CA ASN A 120 -6.85 29.90 -0.43
C ASN A 120 -7.68 30.77 0.51
#